data_AF-A0A973ITZ7-F1
#
_entry.id   AF-A0A973ITZ7-F1
#
_cell.length_a   1.000
_cell.length_b   1.000
_cell.length_c   1.000
_cell.angle_alpha   90.00
_cell.angle_beta   90.00
_cell.angle_gamma   90.00
#
_symmetry.space_group_name_H-M   'P 1'
#
loop_
_entity.id
_entity.type
_entity.pdbx_description
1 polymer ?
#
loop_
_entity_poly.entity_id
_entity_poly.type
_entity_poly.pdbx_seq_one_letter_code
_entity_poly.pdbx_strand_id
1 'polypeptide(L)'
;MTSDKRLIEDFLPIQAISAEASREKSVRKGHISTLHLWWARRPLVACRAAVYGALVPASRFIPDNGPDNKKQSLGRANAAKFIERLCTYPGNPTVIKDAQKHILEAHAERLTIETGKKVTVEDIEEGRARLFPHLERQGGPGQCRAACRDRQARISRGSAQGTGLGR
;
A
#
# COMPACT_ATOMS: atom_id res chain seq x y z
N MET A 1 0.35 19.79 19.97
CA MET A 1 0.84 19.55 18.59
C MET A 1 1.52 18.19 18.54
N THR A 2 0.76 17.09 18.55
CA THR A 2 1.33 15.77 18.28
C THR A 2 1.74 15.75 16.81
N SER A 3 3.04 15.78 16.56
CA SER A 3 3.60 15.82 15.21
C SER A 3 3.29 14.50 14.49
N ASP A 4 2.22 14.47 13.69
CA ASP A 4 1.85 13.38 12.78
C ASP A 4 2.85 13.32 11.61
N LYS A 5 4.12 13.03 11.93
CA LYS A 5 5.21 12.91 10.96
C LYS A 5 5.07 11.60 10.20
N ARG A 6 5.17 11.68 8.88
CA ARG A 6 5.24 10.47 8.04
C ARG A 6 6.61 9.81 8.18
N LEU A 7 6.66 8.51 7.95
CA LEU A 7 7.89 7.75 8.09
C LEU A 7 9.02 8.30 7.20
N ILE A 8 8.69 8.74 5.99
CA ILE A 8 9.66 9.36 5.07
C ILE A 8 10.25 10.69 5.59
N GLU A 9 9.54 11.40 6.47
CA GLU A 9 9.99 12.68 7.04
C GLU A 9 10.92 12.48 8.25
N ASP A 10 10.76 11.39 9.01
CA ASP A 10 11.64 11.07 10.14
C ASP A 10 12.83 10.21 9.70
N PHE A 11 12.60 9.13 8.97
CA PHE A 11 13.64 8.16 8.66
C PHE A 11 13.33 7.25 7.47
N LEU A 12 14.26 7.21 6.51
CA LEU A 12 14.24 6.28 5.38
C LEU A 12 15.65 5.68 5.14
N PRO A 13 15.82 4.35 5.07
CA PRO A 13 17.12 3.71 4.85
C PRO A 13 17.53 3.76 3.37
N ILE A 14 17.96 4.93 2.90
CA ILE A 14 18.29 5.18 1.48
C ILE A 14 19.39 4.24 0.96
N GLN A 15 20.42 3.97 1.77
CA GLN A 15 21.55 3.12 1.37
C GLN A 15 21.10 1.68 1.06
N ALA A 16 20.29 1.08 1.93
CA ALA A 16 19.77 -0.27 1.73
C ALA A 16 18.81 -0.34 0.51
N ILE A 17 17.91 0.65 0.38
CA ILE A 17 16.98 0.75 -0.76
C ILE A 17 17.77 0.88 -2.08
N SER A 18 18.81 1.72 -2.11
CA SER A 18 19.62 1.95 -3.30
C SER A 18 20.42 0.70 -3.71
N ALA A 19 20.96 -0.03 -2.73
CA ALA A 19 21.66 -1.30 -2.97
C ALA A 19 20.74 -2.35 -3.61
N GLU A 20 19.56 -2.58 -3.04
CA GLU A 20 18.59 -3.53 -3.60
C GLU A 20 18.00 -3.06 -4.94
N ALA A 21 17.75 -1.76 -5.12
CA ALA A 21 17.32 -1.20 -6.40
C ALA A 21 18.36 -1.40 -7.52
N SER A 22 19.65 -1.27 -7.18
CA SER A 22 20.76 -1.53 -8.11
C SER A 22 20.84 -3.01 -8.46
N ARG A 23 20.64 -3.89 -7.46
CA ARG A 23 20.56 -5.34 -7.64
C ARG A 23 19.41 -5.72 -8.57
N GLU A 24 18.19 -5.20 -8.34
CA GLU A 24 17.01 -5.42 -9.19
C GLU A 24 17.29 -5.10 -10.67
N LYS A 25 18.04 -4.01 -10.92
CA LYS A 25 18.41 -3.57 -12.26
C LYS A 25 19.40 -4.54 -12.92
N SER A 26 20.35 -5.09 -12.18
CA SER A 26 21.42 -5.96 -12.68
C SER A 26 21.03 -7.43 -12.93
N VAL A 27 19.89 -7.90 -12.40
CA VAL A 27 19.47 -9.31 -12.49
C VAL A 27 19.10 -9.73 -13.92
N ARG A 28 18.65 -8.80 -14.77
CA ARG A 28 18.18 -9.09 -16.13
C ARG A 28 19.31 -9.00 -17.16
N LYS A 29 20.19 -10.00 -17.18
CA LYS A 29 21.23 -10.17 -18.22
C LYS A 29 20.64 -10.90 -19.44
N GLY A 30 20.86 -10.39 -20.65
CA GLY A 30 20.51 -11.08 -21.90
C GLY A 30 19.11 -10.83 -22.48
N HIS A 31 18.34 -9.87 -21.95
CA HIS A 31 17.04 -9.48 -22.54
C HIS A 31 17.24 -8.26 -23.48
N ILE A 32 16.45 -8.14 -24.55
CA ILE A 32 16.54 -6.99 -25.49
C ILE A 32 16.32 -5.64 -24.76
N SER A 33 15.58 -5.68 -23.65
CA SER A 33 15.37 -4.52 -22.75
C SER A 33 16.60 -4.10 -21.94
N THR A 34 17.71 -4.85 -22.03
CA THR A 34 19.02 -4.49 -21.45
C THR A 34 19.90 -3.75 -22.47
N LEU A 35 19.53 -3.73 -23.76
CA LEU A 35 20.32 -3.16 -24.86
C LEU A 35 20.12 -1.65 -25.02
N HIS A 36 18.90 -1.16 -24.76
CA HIS A 36 18.59 0.27 -24.70
C HIS A 36 18.03 0.60 -23.33
N LEU A 37 18.85 1.25 -22.49
CA LEU A 37 18.42 1.72 -21.19
C LEU A 37 17.67 3.04 -21.36
N TRP A 38 16.34 2.98 -21.38
CA TRP A 38 15.51 4.19 -21.35
C TRP A 38 15.81 5.02 -20.10
N TRP A 39 15.91 6.34 -20.26
CA TRP A 39 16.10 7.26 -19.15
C TRP A 39 14.93 7.14 -18.16
N ALA A 40 15.27 6.92 -16.88
CA ALA A 40 14.35 6.80 -15.73
C ALA A 40 13.55 5.49 -15.58
N ARG A 41 14.22 4.32 -15.61
CA ARG A 41 13.65 3.09 -15.04
C ARG A 41 13.47 3.26 -13.52
N ARG A 42 12.21 3.27 -13.05
CA ARG A 42 11.86 3.32 -11.63
C ARG A 42 11.90 1.91 -11.03
N PRO A 43 12.88 1.56 -10.16
CA PRO A 43 12.97 0.25 -9.55
C PRO A 43 11.78 0.01 -8.61
N LEU A 44 11.20 -1.19 -8.67
CA LEU A 44 10.02 -1.53 -7.88
C LEU A 44 10.30 -1.42 -6.37
N VAL A 45 11.53 -1.75 -5.97
CA VAL A 45 12.00 -1.62 -4.59
C VAL A 45 11.86 -0.18 -4.08
N ALA A 46 12.33 0.81 -4.84
CA ALA A 46 12.26 2.21 -4.43
C ALA A 46 10.83 2.74 -4.40
N CYS A 47 9.99 2.35 -5.37
CA CYS A 47 8.57 2.73 -5.40
C CYS A 47 7.83 2.20 -4.17
N ARG A 48 8.07 0.94 -3.77
CA ARG A 48 7.46 0.35 -2.56
C ARG A 48 7.86 1.11 -1.30
N ALA A 49 9.16 1.40 -1.14
CA ALA A 49 9.65 2.17 -0.01
C ALA A 49 9.03 3.58 0.06
N ALA A 50 8.96 4.27 -1.07
CA ALA A 50 8.40 5.62 -1.16
C ALA A 50 6.91 5.65 -0.81
N VAL A 51 6.11 4.73 -1.38
CA VAL A 51 4.67 4.65 -1.08
C VAL A 51 4.42 4.30 0.38
N TYR A 52 5.14 3.29 0.90
CA TYR A 52 5.01 2.90 2.30
C TYR A 52 5.40 4.03 3.26
N GLY A 53 6.53 4.70 2.97
CA GLY A 53 7.03 5.80 3.79
C GLY A 53 6.13 7.04 3.79
N ALA A 54 5.38 7.28 2.71
CA ALA A 54 4.46 8.40 2.60
C ALA A 54 3.12 8.17 3.32
N LEU A 55 2.69 6.91 3.46
CA LEU A 55 1.37 6.58 4.01
C LEU A 55 1.41 6.20 5.50
N VAL A 56 2.51 5.63 5.98
CA VAL A 56 2.61 5.12 7.35
C VAL A 56 3.20 6.18 8.30
N PRO A 57 2.60 6.41 9.48
CA PRO A 57 3.15 7.32 10.48
C PRO A 57 4.41 6.75 11.16
N ALA A 58 5.35 7.63 11.52
CA ALA A 58 6.61 7.22 12.16
C ALA A 58 6.39 6.65 13.59
N SER A 59 5.31 7.07 14.27
CA SER A 59 4.95 6.62 15.62
C SER A 59 4.80 5.11 15.74
N ARG A 60 4.38 4.42 14.67
CA ARG A 60 4.13 2.97 14.65
C ARG A 60 5.37 2.14 15.04
N PHE A 61 6.56 2.61 14.72
CA PHE A 61 7.78 1.84 14.95
C PHE A 61 8.42 2.12 16.31
N ILE A 62 7.93 3.12 17.04
CA ILE A 62 8.44 3.53 18.35
C ILE A 62 7.91 2.55 19.40
N PRO A 63 8.78 1.82 20.14
CA PRO A 63 8.33 0.90 21.17
C PRO A 63 7.89 1.63 22.45
N ASP A 64 6.74 1.24 23.01
CA ASP A 64 6.21 1.82 24.26
C ASP A 64 7.10 1.50 25.48
N ASN A 65 7.67 0.29 25.52
CA ASN A 65 8.46 -0.23 26.64
C ASN A 65 9.96 0.14 26.62
N GLY A 66 10.39 1.06 25.75
CA GLY A 66 11.79 1.47 25.64
C GLY A 66 12.21 2.50 26.71
N PRO A 67 13.51 2.60 27.05
CA PRO A 67 14.00 3.73 27.84
C PRO A 67 13.87 5.03 27.03
N ASP A 68 13.34 6.10 27.64
CA ASP A 68 12.91 7.33 26.96
C ASP A 68 13.99 7.97 26.07
N ASN A 69 15.25 7.92 26.50
CA ASN A 69 16.39 8.44 25.75
C ASN A 69 16.70 7.69 24.44
N LYS A 70 16.25 6.44 24.28
CA LYS A 70 16.55 5.60 23.11
C LYS A 70 15.32 5.25 22.27
N LYS A 71 14.11 5.61 22.68
CA LYS A 71 12.85 5.28 21.97
C LYS A 71 12.90 5.62 20.47
N GLN A 72 13.37 6.82 20.11
CA GLN A 72 13.44 7.23 18.71
C GLN A 72 14.48 6.43 17.91
N SER A 73 15.67 6.18 18.49
CA SER A 73 16.70 5.36 17.83
C SER A 73 16.27 3.92 17.60
N LEU A 74 15.55 3.33 18.56
CA LEU A 74 14.96 2.00 18.44
C LEU A 74 13.87 1.96 17.37
N GLY A 75 13.04 3.02 17.31
CA GLY A 75 12.03 3.14 16.26
C GLY A 75 12.62 3.19 14.86
N ARG A 76 13.68 3.96 14.65
CA ARG A 76 14.41 4.00 13.37
C ARG A 76 15.02 2.65 13.02
N ALA A 77 15.59 1.94 13.99
CA ALA A 77 16.14 0.61 13.75
C ALA A 77 15.06 -0.42 13.39
N ASN A 78 13.89 -0.36 14.03
CA ASN A 78 12.75 -1.23 13.71
C ASN A 78 12.19 -0.93 12.31
N ALA A 79 12.04 0.36 11.98
CA ALA A 79 11.63 0.81 10.65
C ALA A 79 12.62 0.36 9.57
N ALA A 80 13.94 0.49 9.81
CA ALA A 80 14.98 0.04 8.90
C ALA A 80 14.83 -1.45 8.58
N LYS A 81 14.76 -2.30 9.61
CA LYS A 81 14.59 -3.76 9.47
C LYS A 81 13.31 -4.14 8.72
N PHE A 82 12.23 -3.39 8.91
CA PHE A 82 10.98 -3.66 8.17
C PHE A 82 11.10 -3.24 6.70
N ILE A 83 11.62 -2.04 6.44
CA ILE A 83 11.81 -1.52 5.08
C ILE A 83 12.78 -2.40 4.31
N GLU A 84 13.89 -2.85 4.91
CA GLU A 84 14.84 -3.79 4.30
C GLU A 84 14.14 -5.07 3.84
N ARG A 85 13.31 -5.68 4.70
CA ARG A 85 12.53 -6.87 4.34
C ARG A 85 11.52 -6.59 3.21
N LEU A 86 10.84 -5.44 3.25
CA LEU A 86 9.87 -5.03 2.25
C LEU A 86 10.52 -4.74 0.88
N CYS A 87 11.76 -4.24 0.91
CA CYS A 87 12.54 -3.80 -0.25
C CYS A 87 13.36 -4.92 -0.91
N THR A 88 13.12 -6.17 -0.55
CA THR A 88 13.77 -7.32 -1.19
C THR A 88 13.21 -7.60 -2.58
N TYR A 89 14.09 -8.00 -3.52
CA TYR A 89 13.71 -8.51 -4.84
C TYR A 89 14.20 -9.97 -5.02
N PRO A 90 13.29 -10.92 -5.36
CA PRO A 90 11.84 -10.78 -5.53
C PRO A 90 11.11 -10.51 -4.20
N GLY A 91 9.97 -9.82 -4.27
CA GLY A 91 9.24 -9.39 -3.07
C GLY A 91 8.52 -10.53 -2.36
N ASN A 92 8.63 -10.60 -1.03
CA ASN A 92 7.91 -11.58 -0.23
C ASN A 92 6.43 -11.18 -0.05
N PRO A 93 5.46 -12.04 -0.46
CA PRO A 93 4.04 -11.71 -0.36
C PRO A 93 3.55 -11.52 1.08
N THR A 94 4.16 -12.17 2.09
CA THR A 94 3.74 -12.00 3.48
C THR A 94 4.03 -10.60 3.99
N VAL A 95 5.25 -10.10 3.74
CA VAL A 95 5.68 -8.75 4.13
C VAL A 95 4.87 -7.68 3.40
N ILE A 96 4.46 -7.95 2.15
CA ILE A 96 3.59 -7.04 1.40
C ILE A 96 2.19 -6.97 2.04
N LYS A 97 1.63 -8.10 2.48
CA LYS A 97 0.34 -8.11 3.21
C LYS A 97 0.44 -7.36 4.53
N ASP A 98 1.53 -7.55 5.27
CA ASP A 98 1.78 -6.80 6.51
C ASP A 98 1.84 -5.28 6.24
N ALA A 99 2.55 -4.88 5.18
CA ALA A 99 2.63 -3.48 4.77
C ALA A 99 1.25 -2.91 4.36
N GLN A 100 0.44 -3.69 3.65
CA GLN A 100 -0.94 -3.31 3.31
C GLN A 100 -1.78 -3.11 4.56
N LYS A 101 -1.70 -4.03 5.52
CA LYS A 101 -2.40 -3.92 6.80
C LYS A 101 -2.00 -2.65 7.55
N HIS A 102 -0.71 -2.32 7.61
CA HIS A 102 -0.23 -1.09 8.25
C HIS A 102 -0.80 0.18 7.60
N ILE A 103 -0.93 0.19 6.28
CA ILE A 103 -1.53 1.31 5.54
C ILE A 103 -3.02 1.42 5.86
N LEU A 104 -3.74 0.29 5.94
CA LEU A 104 -5.16 0.28 6.28
C LEU A 104 -5.41 0.75 7.72
N GLU A 105 -4.56 0.34 8.67
CA GLU A 105 -4.63 0.79 10.06
C GLU A 105 -4.42 2.32 10.16
N ALA A 106 -3.37 2.84 9.52
CA ALA A 106 -3.11 4.28 9.47
C ALA A 106 -4.26 5.06 8.81
N HIS A 107 -4.87 4.49 7.77
CA HIS A 107 -6.03 5.10 7.11
C HIS A 107 -7.29 5.05 7.98
N ALA A 108 -7.51 3.97 8.73
CA ALA A 108 -8.62 3.83 9.67
C ALA A 108 -8.54 4.86 10.80
N GLU A 109 -7.33 5.10 11.34
CA GLU A 109 -7.07 6.16 12.31
C GLU A 109 -7.44 7.54 11.75
N ARG A 110 -6.98 7.85 10.53
CA ARG A 110 -7.33 9.10 9.84
C ARG A 110 -8.84 9.25 9.64
N LEU A 111 -9.52 8.20 9.19
CA LEU A 111 -10.99 8.22 9.01
C LEU A 111 -11.74 8.38 10.32
N THR A 112 -11.22 7.80 11.40
CA THR A 112 -11.81 7.93 12.74
C THR A 112 -11.78 9.39 13.20
N ILE A 113 -10.68 10.09 12.91
CA ILE A 113 -10.55 11.54 13.19
C ILE A 113 -11.54 12.34 12.33
N GLU A 114 -11.65 12.04 11.03
CA GLU A 114 -12.52 12.79 10.11
C GLU A 114 -14.02 12.57 10.36
N THR A 115 -14.42 11.34 10.67
CA THR A 115 -15.84 10.94 10.78
C THR A 115 -16.35 11.02 12.22
N GLY A 116 -15.46 11.05 13.21
CA GLY A 116 -15.80 10.98 14.64
C GLY A 116 -16.37 9.61 15.07
N LYS A 117 -16.36 8.62 14.19
CA LYS A 117 -16.80 7.24 14.43
C LYS A 117 -15.60 6.31 14.40
N LYS A 118 -15.53 5.34 15.32
CA LYS A 118 -14.47 4.33 15.29
C LYS A 118 -14.63 3.47 14.04
N VAL A 119 -13.65 3.51 13.14
CA VAL A 119 -13.56 2.69 11.93
C VAL A 119 -12.48 1.64 12.15
N THR A 120 -12.79 0.36 11.90
CA THR A 120 -11.77 -0.71 11.94
C THR A 120 -11.29 -1.09 10.54
N VAL A 121 -10.22 -1.89 10.46
CA VAL A 121 -9.67 -2.38 9.19
C VAL A 121 -10.69 -3.28 8.49
N GLU A 122 -11.38 -4.10 9.27
CA GLU A 122 -12.40 -5.04 8.78
C GLU A 122 -13.56 -4.27 8.12
N ASP A 123 -13.98 -3.14 8.70
CA ASP A 123 -15.00 -2.28 8.11
C ASP A 123 -14.56 -1.69 6.75
N ILE A 124 -13.26 -1.45 6.56
CA ILE A 124 -12.71 -0.97 5.30
C ILE A 124 -12.67 -2.10 4.26
N GLU A 125 -12.24 -3.31 4.65
CA GLU A 125 -12.17 -4.48 3.76
C GLU A 125 -13.56 -4.94 3.28
N GLU A 126 -14.53 -4.92 4.19
CA GLU A 126 -15.93 -5.23 3.92
C GLU A 126 -16.62 -4.14 3.10
N GLY A 127 -16.03 -2.94 3.03
CA GLY A 127 -16.53 -1.81 2.25
C GLY A 127 -17.61 -1.00 2.98
N ARG A 128 -17.67 -1.09 4.31
CA ARG A 128 -18.54 -0.23 5.14
C ARG A 128 -17.93 1.17 5.31
N ALA A 129 -16.61 1.28 5.25
CA ALA A 129 -15.87 2.54 5.29
C ALA A 129 -15.18 2.84 3.96
N ARG A 130 -14.83 4.12 3.75
CA ARG A 130 -14.27 4.60 2.47
C ARG A 130 -12.82 4.15 2.31
N LEU A 131 -12.50 3.49 1.21
CA LEU A 131 -11.11 3.15 0.89
C LEU A 131 -10.32 4.36 0.35
N PHE A 132 -10.99 5.32 -0.31
CA PHE A 132 -10.36 6.53 -0.87
C PHE A 132 -11.15 7.81 -0.53
N PRO A 133 -10.49 8.97 -0.31
CA PRO A 133 -11.15 10.19 0.17
C PRO A 133 -12.13 10.86 -0.81
N HIS A 134 -12.03 10.61 -2.12
CA HIS A 134 -12.66 11.47 -3.13
C HIS A 134 -13.86 10.87 -3.88
N LEU A 135 -14.29 9.65 -3.56
CA LEU A 135 -15.46 9.02 -4.17
C LEU A 135 -16.70 9.21 -3.30
N GLU A 136 -17.12 10.46 -3.15
CA GLU A 136 -18.45 10.80 -2.68
C GLU A 136 -19.15 11.67 -3.72
N ARG A 137 -19.65 11.01 -4.77
CA ARG A 137 -20.66 11.58 -5.66
C ARG A 137 -21.85 10.62 -5.67
N GLN A 138 -22.79 10.90 -4.76
CA GLN A 138 -24.16 10.38 -4.71
C GLN A 138 -24.30 8.84 -4.74
N GLY A 139 -24.23 8.21 -3.56
CA GLY A 139 -24.59 6.81 -3.36
C GLY A 139 -23.64 6.17 -2.36
N GLY A 140 -24.12 5.89 -1.15
CA GLY A 140 -23.31 5.35 -0.07
C GLY A 140 -22.55 4.05 -0.45
N PRO A 141 -21.50 3.69 0.31
CA PRO A 141 -20.52 2.66 -0.08
C PRO A 141 -21.10 1.25 -0.31
N GLY A 142 -22.31 0.97 0.22
CA GLY A 142 -23.04 -0.28 -0.03
C GLY A 142 -23.69 -0.40 -1.43
N GLN A 143 -23.90 0.69 -2.16
CA GLN A 143 -24.59 0.67 -3.46
C GLN A 143 -23.65 0.30 -4.61
N CYS A 144 -22.38 0.69 -4.56
CA CYS A 144 -21.43 0.46 -5.67
C CYS A 144 -21.00 -1.00 -5.79
N ARG A 145 -20.80 -1.73 -4.68
CA ARG A 145 -20.47 -3.17 -4.71
C ARG A 145 -21.65 -4.02 -5.17
N ALA A 146 -22.87 -3.70 -4.72
CA ALA A 146 -24.10 -4.34 -5.19
C ALA A 146 -24.32 -4.07 -6.68
N ALA A 147 -24.20 -2.82 -7.13
CA ALA A 147 -24.35 -2.45 -8.54
C ALA A 147 -23.27 -3.09 -9.44
N CYS A 148 -22.03 -3.23 -8.97
CA CYS A 148 -20.97 -3.88 -9.75
C CYS A 148 -21.19 -5.39 -9.86
N ARG A 149 -21.61 -6.07 -8.77
CA ARG A 149 -22.02 -7.49 -8.81
C ARG A 149 -23.24 -7.71 -9.69
N ASP A 150 -24.25 -6.85 -9.61
CA ASP A 150 -25.44 -6.94 -10.46
C ASP A 150 -25.11 -6.70 -11.93
N ARG A 151 -24.19 -5.78 -12.22
CA ARG A 151 -23.71 -5.54 -13.59
C ARG A 151 -22.93 -6.74 -14.12
N GLN A 152 -22.03 -7.32 -13.33
CA GLN A 152 -21.35 -8.58 -13.70
C GLN A 152 -22.34 -9.73 -13.88
N ALA A 153 -23.34 -9.87 -13.01
CA ALA A 153 -24.39 -10.89 -13.11
C ALA A 153 -25.34 -10.68 -14.30
N ARG A 154 -25.54 -9.45 -14.77
CA ARG A 154 -26.26 -9.16 -16.02
C ARG A 154 -25.40 -9.45 -17.25
N ILE A 155 -24.10 -9.16 -17.21
CA ILE A 155 -23.18 -9.48 -18.31
C ILE A 155 -23.08 -11.01 -18.49
N SER A 156 -22.96 -11.77 -17.40
CA SER A 156 -22.93 -13.24 -17.48
C SER A 156 -24.28 -13.86 -17.88
N ARG A 157 -25.43 -13.23 -17.53
CA ARG A 157 -26.76 -13.65 -18.02
C ARG A 157 -27.05 -13.22 -19.46
N GLY A 158 -26.54 -12.08 -19.90
CA GLY A 158 -26.69 -11.56 -21.26
C GLY A 158 -25.85 -12.32 -22.30
N SER A 159 -24.77 -12.97 -21.87
CA SER A 159 -23.95 -13.82 -22.76
C SER A 159 -24.59 -15.17 -23.09
N ALA A 160 -25.71 -15.53 -22.46
CA ALA A 160 -26.39 -16.81 -22.67
C ALA A 160 -27.61 -16.74 -23.64
N GLN A 161 -27.96 -15.55 -24.14
CA GLN A 161 -29.11 -15.35 -25.06
C GLN A 161 -28.71 -14.84 -26.45
N GLY A 162 -27.41 -14.83 -26.78
CA GLY A 162 -26.87 -14.24 -28.01
C GLY A 162 -26.38 -15.22 -29.09
N THR A 163 -26.95 -16.43 -29.19
CA THR A 163 -26.70 -17.33 -30.33
C THR A 163 -28.01 -17.97 -30.76
N GLY A 164 -28.68 -17.39 -31.76
CA GLY A 164 -29.89 -17.99 -32.34
C GLY A 164 -30.70 -17.06 -33.24
N LEU A 165 -30.13 -16.61 -34.36
CA LEU A 165 -30.80 -16.11 -35.58
C LEU A 165 -29.65 -15.81 -36.58
N GLY A 166 -29.41 -16.51 -37.69
CA GLY A 166 -30.33 -17.21 -38.56
C GLY A 166 -30.52 -16.42 -39.86
N ARG A 167 -29.48 -16.33 -40.70
CA ARG A 167 -29.48 -16.40 -42.19
C ARG A 167 -28.07 -16.19 -42.74
#